data_AF-A0A6H1L6C0-F1
#
_entry.id   AF-A0A6H1L6C0-F1
#
_cell.length_a   1.000
_cell.length_b   1.000
_cell.length_c   1.000
_cell.angle_alpha   90.00
_cell.angle_beta   90.00
_cell.angle_gamma   90.00
#
_symmetry.space_group_name_H-M   'P 1'
#
loop_
_entity.id
_entity.type
_entity.pdbx_description
1 polymer ?
#
loop_
_entity_poly.entity_id
_entity_poly.type
_entity_poly.pdbx_seq_one_letter_code
_entity_poly.pdbx_strand_id
1 'polypeptide(L)'
;MSHHPSVPSPNDRITGPHPARHTALLLLRGYTDGDARAVAKALDTLDETALDDTYTHLCAVMDVTLRLTLTAQPAARDVGRAAEQAATAAPPHYEFAFGQAVRAWAAGDTESLTRAADADLPGALHLLAVMTVALGVSVLDHDGLNALLNCLPEDPH
;
A
#
# COMPACT_ATOMS: atom_id res chain seq x y z
N MET A 1 -27.40 -0.25 18.80
CA MET A 1 -26.15 -0.03 19.55
C MET A 1 -25.07 0.14 18.51
N SER A 2 -24.62 1.37 18.32
CA SER A 2 -23.70 1.74 17.23
C SER A 2 -22.28 1.42 17.64
N HIS A 3 -21.65 0.44 16.99
CA HIS A 3 -20.21 0.21 17.11
C HIS A 3 -19.50 1.20 16.20
N HIS A 4 -18.99 2.29 16.77
CA HIS A 4 -17.99 3.11 16.10
C HIS A 4 -16.65 2.38 16.18
N PRO A 5 -15.90 2.20 15.07
CA PRO A 5 -14.51 1.81 15.15
C PRO A 5 -13.72 2.96 15.80
N SER A 6 -13.10 2.68 16.95
CA SER A 6 -12.29 3.65 17.67
C SER A 6 -11.06 4.00 16.86
N VAL A 7 -10.87 5.29 16.58
CA VAL A 7 -9.62 5.82 16.02
C VAL A 7 -8.52 5.68 17.08
N PRO A 8 -7.41 4.98 16.82
CA PRO A 8 -6.34 4.81 17.80
C PRO A 8 -5.67 6.15 18.14
N SER A 9 -5.25 6.29 19.40
CA SER A 9 -4.78 7.55 19.98
C SER A 9 -3.31 7.80 19.62
N PRO A 10 -2.85 9.05 19.43
CA PRO A 10 -1.46 9.35 19.02
C PRO A 10 -0.36 8.91 20.00
N ASN A 11 -0.75 8.40 21.18
CA ASN A 11 0.12 8.01 22.28
C ASN A 11 0.16 6.50 22.53
N ASP A 12 -0.48 5.68 21.69
CA ASP A 12 -0.26 4.24 21.71
C ASP A 12 1.16 3.97 21.19
N ARG A 13 2.10 3.96 22.12
CA ARG A 13 3.52 3.72 21.87
C ARG A 13 3.67 2.32 21.28
N ILE A 14 4.01 2.29 19.99
CA ILE A 14 4.51 1.10 19.29
C ILE A 14 5.84 0.73 19.93
N THR A 15 5.82 -0.18 20.91
CA THR A 15 7.01 -0.72 21.58
C THR A 15 7.23 -2.16 21.13
N GLY A 16 8.18 -2.36 20.21
CA GLY A 16 8.65 -3.65 19.69
C GLY A 16 8.67 -3.70 18.15
N PRO A 17 9.39 -4.67 17.54
CA PRO A 17 9.25 -4.97 16.12
C PRO A 17 7.77 -5.16 15.79
N HIS A 18 7.14 -4.24 15.07
CA HIS A 18 5.73 -4.42 14.74
C HIS A 18 5.66 -5.35 13.53
N PRO A 19 5.23 -6.62 13.67
CA PRO A 19 5.28 -7.60 12.58
C PRO A 19 4.53 -7.09 11.34
N ALA A 20 3.41 -6.39 11.56
CA ALA A 20 2.65 -5.68 10.54
C ALA A 20 3.44 -4.63 9.74
N ARG A 21 4.34 -3.88 10.38
CA ARG A 21 5.21 -2.90 9.69
C ARG A 21 6.19 -3.63 8.78
N HIS A 22 6.81 -4.69 9.26
CA HIS A 22 7.72 -5.51 8.46
C HIS A 22 6.99 -6.13 7.26
N THR A 23 5.80 -6.70 7.48
CA THR A 23 4.94 -7.23 6.43
C THR A 23 4.55 -6.17 5.39
N ALA A 24 4.14 -4.98 5.83
CA ALA A 24 3.81 -3.87 4.93
C ALA A 24 5.01 -3.50 4.04
N LEU A 25 6.23 -3.46 4.60
CA LEU A 25 7.45 -3.19 3.83
C LEU A 25 7.77 -4.31 2.84
N LEU A 26 7.65 -5.58 3.23
CA LEU A 26 7.84 -6.72 2.34
C LEU A 26 6.85 -6.69 1.17
N LEU A 27 5.59 -6.34 1.44
CA LEU A 27 4.55 -6.24 0.42
C LEU A 27 4.88 -5.10 -0.58
N LEU A 28 5.26 -3.92 -0.08
CA LEU A 28 5.65 -2.79 -0.92
C LEU A 28 6.89 -3.09 -1.77
N ARG A 29 7.89 -3.78 -1.22
CA ARG A 29 9.07 -4.23 -1.97
C ARG A 29 8.70 -5.23 -3.07
N GLY A 30 7.90 -6.24 -2.73
CA GLY A 30 7.41 -7.21 -3.71
C GLY A 30 6.68 -6.56 -4.88
N TYR A 31 5.82 -5.57 -4.60
CA TYR A 31 5.15 -4.81 -5.66
C TYR A 31 6.06 -3.89 -6.46
N THR A 32 7.04 -3.26 -5.79
CA THR A 32 8.02 -2.41 -6.46
C THR A 32 8.83 -3.25 -7.44
N ASP A 33 9.35 -4.40 -7.00
CA ASP A 33 10.20 -5.30 -7.79
C ASP A 33 9.43 -6.18 -8.79
N GLY A 34 8.10 -6.14 -8.78
CA GLY A 34 7.27 -7.03 -9.60
C GLY A 34 7.36 -8.52 -9.19
N ASP A 35 7.78 -8.82 -7.96
CA ASP A 35 7.93 -10.17 -7.45
C ASP A 35 6.61 -10.68 -6.83
N ALA A 36 5.77 -11.28 -7.67
CA ALA A 36 4.51 -11.90 -7.25
C ALA A 36 4.69 -12.98 -6.17
N ARG A 37 5.84 -13.66 -6.12
CA ARG A 37 6.11 -14.68 -5.10
C ARG A 37 6.40 -14.03 -3.75
N ALA A 38 7.14 -12.93 -3.73
CA ALA A 38 7.36 -12.15 -2.52
C ALA A 38 6.04 -11.55 -2.00
N VAL A 39 5.21 -11.01 -2.89
CA VAL A 39 3.87 -10.50 -2.56
C VAL A 39 3.01 -11.59 -1.91
N ALA A 40 2.93 -12.77 -2.52
CA ALA A 40 2.17 -13.88 -1.97
C ALA A 40 2.72 -14.31 -0.60
N LYS A 41 4.04 -14.48 -0.49
CA LYS A 41 4.69 -14.92 0.76
C LYS A 41 4.49 -13.92 1.91
N ALA A 42 4.42 -12.63 1.63
CA ALA A 42 4.20 -11.61 2.66
C ALA A 42 2.84 -11.77 3.35
N LEU A 43 1.82 -12.30 2.65
CA LEU A 43 0.45 -12.43 3.17
C LEU A 43 0.06 -13.86 3.56
N ASP A 44 0.72 -14.89 3.02
CA ASP A 44 0.35 -16.31 3.15
C ASP A 44 0.23 -16.82 4.60
N THR A 45 0.93 -16.19 5.54
CA THR A 45 1.00 -16.63 6.95
C THR A 45 0.25 -15.73 7.92
N LEU A 46 -0.45 -14.70 7.44
CA LEU A 46 -1.12 -13.73 8.30
C LEU A 46 -2.51 -14.23 8.70
N ASP A 47 -2.81 -14.14 9.99
CA ASP A 47 -4.18 -14.26 10.47
C ASP A 47 -4.96 -12.94 10.29
N GLU A 48 -6.26 -12.94 10.59
CA GLU A 48 -7.13 -11.77 10.43
C GLU A 48 -6.64 -10.54 11.21
N THR A 49 -6.10 -10.74 12.41
CA THR A 49 -5.56 -9.63 13.23
C THR A 49 -4.30 -9.05 12.60
N ALA A 50 -3.39 -9.91 12.13
CA ALA A 50 -2.17 -9.46 11.46
C ALA A 50 -2.46 -8.77 10.11
N LEU A 51 -3.52 -9.18 9.41
CA LEU A 51 -4.00 -8.49 8.19
C LEU A 51 -4.49 -7.07 8.52
N ASP A 52 -5.28 -6.90 9.59
CA ASP A 52 -5.81 -5.59 10.00
C ASP A 52 -4.70 -4.63 10.48
N ASP A 53 -3.75 -5.14 11.27
CA ASP A 53 -2.58 -4.37 11.69
C ASP A 53 -1.73 -3.93 10.49
N THR A 54 -1.57 -4.82 9.51
CA THR A 54 -0.82 -4.53 8.26
C THR A 54 -1.55 -3.48 7.44
N TYR A 55 -2.88 -3.56 7.37
CA TYR A 55 -3.72 -2.60 6.66
C TYR A 55 -3.60 -1.20 7.27
N THR A 56 -3.64 -1.11 8.60
CA THR A 56 -3.44 0.13 9.34
C THR A 56 -2.07 0.76 9.03
N HIS A 57 -1.02 -0.05 9.00
CA HIS A 57 0.33 0.44 8.64
C HIS A 57 0.41 0.91 7.18
N LEU A 58 -0.17 0.17 6.24
CA LEU A 58 -0.21 0.59 4.83
C LEU A 58 -0.99 1.89 4.64
N CYS A 59 -2.08 2.10 5.37
CA CYS A 59 -2.80 3.38 5.35
C CYS A 59 -1.91 4.54 5.82
N ALA A 60 -1.12 4.34 6.87
CA ALA A 60 -0.18 5.36 7.35
C ALA A 60 0.92 5.66 6.31
N VAL A 61 1.48 4.64 5.66
CA VAL A 61 2.48 4.81 4.59
C VAL A 61 1.88 5.51 3.36
N MET A 62 0.67 5.13 2.97
CA MET A 62 -0.07 5.76 1.88
C MET A 62 -0.27 7.25 2.13
N ASP A 63 -0.73 7.63 3.33
CA ASP A 63 -0.96 9.03 3.69
C ASP A 63 0.32 9.88 3.58
N VAL A 64 1.45 9.36 4.06
CA VAL A 64 2.76 10.01 3.89
C VAL A 64 3.13 10.13 2.42
N THR A 65 2.94 9.07 1.64
CA THR A 65 3.26 9.03 0.20
C THR A 65 2.41 10.01 -0.60
N LEU A 66 1.12 10.12 -0.29
CA LEU A 66 0.20 11.10 -0.87
C LEU A 66 0.66 12.53 -0.56
N ARG A 67 1.01 12.85 0.69
CA ARG A 67 1.52 14.17 1.06
C ARG A 67 2.78 14.53 0.28
N LEU A 68 3.75 13.62 0.19
CA LEU A 68 4.96 13.82 -0.60
C LEU A 68 4.64 14.08 -2.08
N THR A 69 3.76 13.26 -2.65
CA THR A 69 3.35 13.38 -4.06
C THR A 69 2.67 14.71 -4.36
N LEU A 70 1.76 15.15 -3.47
CA LEU A 70 1.07 16.43 -3.61
C LEU A 70 2.03 17.62 -3.51
N THR A 71 3.09 17.52 -2.70
CA THR A 71 4.11 18.58 -2.58
C THR A 71 5.14 18.60 -3.71
N ALA A 72 5.26 17.53 -4.50
CA ALA A 72 6.26 17.38 -5.55
C ALA A 72 5.83 17.92 -6.93
N GLN A 73 4.63 18.52 -7.06
CA GLN A 73 4.13 18.96 -8.37
C GLN A 73 4.91 20.16 -8.93
N PRO A 74 5.49 20.05 -10.14
CA PRO A 74 4.90 19.36 -11.30
C PRO A 74 5.66 18.11 -11.80
N ALA A 75 6.47 17.43 -10.98
CA ALA A 75 7.32 16.32 -11.43
C ALA A 75 6.67 14.91 -11.42
N ALA A 76 5.44 14.77 -10.88
CA ALA A 76 4.78 13.47 -10.76
C ALA A 76 4.52 12.86 -12.15
N ARG A 77 5.21 11.75 -12.45
CA ARG A 77 5.07 10.97 -13.69
C ARG A 77 3.70 10.28 -13.76
N ASP A 78 3.39 9.64 -14.89
CA ASP A 78 2.12 8.92 -15.15
C ASP A 78 1.82 7.82 -14.10
N VAL A 79 1.06 8.18 -13.06
CA VAL A 79 0.66 7.29 -11.94
C VAL A 79 -0.14 6.09 -12.45
N GLY A 80 -0.96 6.28 -13.49
CA GLY A 80 -1.76 5.20 -14.08
C GLY A 80 -0.88 4.09 -14.64
N ARG A 81 0.15 4.45 -15.42
CA ARG A 81 1.14 3.49 -15.92
C ARG A 81 1.89 2.78 -14.79
N ALA A 82 2.33 3.52 -13.77
CA ALA A 82 3.08 2.93 -12.65
C ALA A 82 2.22 1.91 -11.87
N ALA A 83 0.94 2.21 -11.68
CA ALA A 83 -0.01 1.32 -11.04
C ALA A 83 -0.33 0.08 -11.88
N GLU A 84 -0.51 0.22 -13.20
CA GLU A 84 -0.68 -0.93 -14.10
C GLU A 84 0.53 -1.85 -14.06
N GLN A 85 1.75 -1.30 -14.03
CA GLN A 85 2.98 -2.08 -13.89
C GLN A 85 3.03 -2.82 -12.55
N ALA A 86 2.76 -2.13 -11.43
CA ALA A 86 2.75 -2.75 -10.10
C ALA A 86 1.66 -3.84 -9.98
N ALA A 87 0.47 -3.63 -10.57
CA ALA A 87 -0.63 -4.58 -10.51
C ALA A 87 -0.32 -5.93 -11.16
N THR A 88 0.69 -6.03 -12.03
CA THR A 88 1.11 -7.31 -12.64
C THR A 88 1.63 -8.33 -11.63
N ALA A 89 2.09 -7.88 -10.45
CA ALA A 89 2.51 -8.76 -9.35
C ALA A 89 1.34 -9.15 -8.42
N ALA A 90 0.15 -8.60 -8.62
CA ALA A 90 -1.02 -8.96 -7.83
C ALA A 90 -1.52 -10.38 -8.17
N PRO A 91 -2.24 -11.03 -7.24
CA PRO A 91 -2.93 -12.27 -7.57
C PRO A 91 -3.88 -12.09 -8.78
N PRO A 92 -3.97 -13.07 -9.70
CA PRO A 92 -4.72 -12.91 -10.96
C PRO A 92 -6.20 -12.52 -10.81
N HIS A 93 -6.82 -12.87 -9.69
CA HIS A 93 -8.23 -12.54 -9.43
C HIS A 93 -8.44 -11.07 -9.04
N TYR A 94 -7.37 -10.35 -8.67
CA TYR A 94 -7.45 -8.93 -8.32
C TYR A 94 -6.92 -7.98 -9.41
N GLU A 95 -6.09 -8.46 -10.34
CA GLU A 95 -5.41 -7.64 -11.35
C GLU A 95 -6.38 -6.68 -12.09
N PHE A 96 -7.51 -7.22 -12.56
CA PHE A 96 -8.52 -6.42 -13.25
C PHE A 96 -9.19 -5.38 -12.34
N ALA A 97 -9.55 -5.77 -11.11
CA ALA A 97 -10.21 -4.89 -10.15
C ALA A 97 -9.29 -3.73 -9.74
N PHE A 98 -7.99 -3.99 -9.56
CA PHE A 98 -7.02 -2.95 -9.21
C PHE A 98 -6.79 -1.99 -10.37
N GLY A 99 -6.67 -2.48 -11.61
CA GLY A 99 -6.60 -1.60 -12.77
C GLY A 99 -7.81 -0.66 -12.87
N GLN A 100 -9.01 -1.12 -12.53
CA GLN A 100 -10.20 -0.26 -12.48
C GLN A 100 -10.19 0.73 -11.32
N ALA A 101 -9.78 0.29 -10.13
CA ALA A 101 -9.68 1.15 -8.94
C ALA A 101 -8.68 2.30 -9.12
N VAL A 102 -7.53 2.02 -9.75
CA VAL A 102 -6.52 3.02 -10.11
C VAL A 102 -7.07 4.04 -11.10
N ARG A 103 -7.77 3.58 -12.14
CA ARG A 103 -8.41 4.49 -13.11
C ARG A 103 -9.48 5.37 -12.46
N ALA A 104 -10.27 4.80 -11.55
CA ALA A 104 -11.24 5.56 -10.76
C ALA A 104 -10.55 6.64 -9.92
N TRP A 105 -9.46 6.31 -9.21
CA TRP A 105 -8.67 7.29 -8.47
C TRP A 105 -8.12 8.41 -9.36
N ALA A 106 -7.54 8.06 -10.52
CA ALA A 106 -7.00 9.04 -11.46
C ALA A 106 -8.08 9.98 -12.03
N ALA A 107 -9.32 9.51 -12.12
CA ALA A 107 -10.48 10.29 -12.51
C ALA A 107 -11.12 11.09 -11.36
N GLY A 108 -10.61 10.95 -10.12
CA GLY A 108 -11.19 11.54 -8.92
C GLY A 108 -12.46 10.84 -8.41
N ASP A 109 -12.77 9.65 -8.92
CA ASP A 109 -13.88 8.81 -8.46
C ASP A 109 -13.46 8.03 -7.21
N THR A 110 -13.54 8.70 -6.07
CA THR A 110 -13.23 8.13 -4.75
C THR A 110 -14.23 7.07 -4.32
N GLU A 111 -15.48 7.11 -4.80
CA GLU A 111 -16.51 6.14 -4.42
C GLU A 111 -16.18 4.75 -4.99
N SER A 112 -15.78 4.70 -6.26
CA SER A 112 -15.38 3.43 -6.89
C SER A 112 -14.08 2.87 -6.33
N LEU A 113 -13.16 3.73 -5.88
CA LEU A 113 -11.97 3.31 -5.16
C LEU A 113 -12.33 2.69 -3.81
N THR A 114 -13.15 3.36 -3.01
CA THR A 114 -13.59 2.86 -1.69
C THR A 114 -14.32 1.52 -1.84
N ARG A 115 -15.20 1.38 -2.83
CA ARG A 115 -15.91 0.12 -3.08
C ARG A 115 -14.97 -1.04 -3.41
N ALA A 116 -13.86 -0.78 -4.10
CA ALA A 116 -12.86 -1.80 -4.40
C ALA A 116 -12.06 -2.19 -3.15
N ALA A 117 -11.75 -1.23 -2.27
CA ALA A 117 -11.09 -1.49 -1.00
C ALA A 117 -11.99 -2.23 0.00
N ASP A 118 -13.29 -1.94 0.01
CA ASP A 118 -14.26 -2.54 0.95
C ASP A 118 -14.71 -3.96 0.56
N ALA A 119 -14.29 -4.47 -0.60
CA ALA A 119 -14.73 -5.78 -1.09
C ALA A 119 -14.23 -6.93 -0.21
N ASP A 120 -12.95 -6.90 0.17
CA ASP A 120 -12.30 -7.84 1.08
C ASP A 120 -10.96 -7.29 1.58
N LEU A 121 -10.58 -7.65 2.81
CA LEU A 121 -9.38 -7.12 3.46
C LEU A 121 -8.07 -7.47 2.74
N PRO A 122 -7.84 -8.71 2.25
CA PRO A 122 -6.66 -9.02 1.43
C PRO A 122 -6.58 -8.16 0.15
N GLY A 123 -7.70 -8.00 -0.55
CA GLY A 123 -7.82 -7.12 -1.71
C GLY A 123 -7.47 -5.67 -1.38
N ALA A 124 -7.92 -5.18 -0.23
CA ALA A 124 -7.62 -3.84 0.26
C ALA A 124 -6.12 -3.62 0.50
N LEU A 125 -5.43 -4.59 1.11
CA LEU A 125 -3.98 -4.57 1.33
C LEU A 125 -3.22 -4.46 0.01
N HIS A 126 -3.57 -5.31 -0.95
CA HIS A 126 -2.95 -5.30 -2.26
C HIS A 126 -3.22 -3.99 -3.01
N LEU A 127 -4.45 -3.49 -2.99
CA LEU A 127 -4.81 -2.22 -3.64
C LEU A 127 -4.04 -1.04 -3.03
N LEU A 128 -3.95 -0.96 -1.70
CA LEU A 128 -3.17 0.05 -1.00
C LEU A 128 -1.68 -0.03 -1.37
N ALA A 129 -1.12 -1.23 -1.42
CA ALA A 129 0.27 -1.42 -1.79
C ALA A 129 0.56 -0.99 -3.23
N VAL A 130 -0.28 -1.40 -4.19
CA VAL A 130 -0.18 -0.99 -5.61
C VAL A 130 -0.25 0.53 -5.75
N MET A 131 -1.23 1.17 -5.10
CA MET A 131 -1.38 2.62 -5.15
C MET A 131 -0.19 3.35 -4.49
N THR A 132 0.33 2.82 -3.38
CA THR A 132 1.46 3.41 -2.67
C THR A 132 2.72 3.35 -3.53
N VAL A 133 2.98 2.19 -4.16
CA VAL A 133 4.11 2.03 -5.09
C VAL A 133 3.94 2.94 -6.31
N ALA A 134 2.75 3.02 -6.90
CA ALA A 134 2.50 3.86 -8.07
C ALA A 134 2.78 5.35 -7.78
N LEU A 135 2.30 5.84 -6.63
CA LEU A 135 2.55 7.21 -6.18
C LEU A 135 4.03 7.42 -5.88
N GLY A 136 4.66 6.51 -5.14
CA GLY A 136 6.08 6.56 -4.81
C GLY A 136 6.97 6.61 -6.07
N VAL A 137 6.75 5.72 -7.04
CA VAL A 137 7.46 5.68 -8.32
C VAL A 137 7.20 6.95 -9.14
N SER A 138 5.99 7.50 -9.10
CA SER A 138 5.67 8.72 -9.84
C SER A 138 6.52 9.92 -9.40
N VAL A 139 6.92 9.95 -8.13
CA VAL A 139 7.74 11.02 -7.53
C VAL A 139 9.22 10.70 -7.57
N LEU A 140 9.59 9.48 -7.18
CA LEU A 140 10.97 9.09 -6.89
C LEU A 140 11.64 8.26 -7.97
N ASP A 141 10.94 7.85 -9.05
CA ASP A 141 11.23 6.64 -9.84
C ASP A 141 11.32 5.34 -9.02
N HIS A 142 11.45 4.24 -9.74
CA HIS A 142 11.56 2.89 -9.19
C HIS A 142 12.82 2.75 -8.32
N ASP A 143 13.98 3.26 -8.77
CA ASP A 143 15.23 3.16 -8.03
C ASP A 143 15.19 4.01 -6.75
N GLY A 144 14.66 5.23 -6.84
CA GLY A 144 14.49 6.10 -5.67
C GLY A 144 13.50 5.55 -4.64
N LEU A 145 12.39 4.96 -5.09
CA LEU A 145 11.44 4.28 -4.19
C LEU A 145 12.11 3.07 -3.52
N ASN A 146 12.82 2.24 -4.27
CA ASN A 146 13.53 1.09 -3.70
C ASN A 146 14.60 1.52 -2.68
N ALA A 147 15.36 2.59 -2.97
CA ALA A 147 16.31 3.16 -2.03
C ALA A 147 15.63 3.65 -0.73
N LEU A 148 14.45 4.29 -0.84
CA LEU A 148 13.66 4.73 0.31
C LEU A 148 13.21 3.53 1.15
N LEU A 149 12.60 2.51 0.53
CA LEU A 149 12.10 1.31 1.22
C LEU A 149 13.21 0.50 1.90
N ASN A 150 14.43 0.53 1.35
CA ASN A 150 15.61 -0.11 1.94
C ASN A 150 16.23 0.70 3.09
N CYS A 151 16.02 2.02 3.12
CA CYS A 151 16.47 2.88 4.23
C CYS A 151 15.52 2.84 5.44
N LEU A 152 14.29 2.35 5.28
CA LEU A 152 13.35 2.21 6.39
C LEU A 152 13.85 1.10 7.32
N PRO A 153 14.17 1.43 8.60
CA PRO A 153 14.75 0.44 9.51
C PRO A 153 13.74 -0.68 9.72
N GLU A 154 14.15 -1.93 9.53
CA GLU A 154 13.28 -3.08 9.81
C GLU A 154 12.98 -3.20 11.30
N ASP A 155 13.84 -2.66 12.19
CA ASP A 155 13.65 -2.50 13.63
C ASP A 155 14.53 -1.40 14.27
N PRO A 156 14.11 -0.78 15.38
CA PRO A 156 15.03 -0.20 16.37
C PRO A 156 15.45 -1.28 17.40
N HIS A 157 16.76 -1.39 17.64
CA HIS A 157 17.35 -2.22 18.70
C HIS A 157 16.78 -1.93 20.09
#